data_AF-A0A3D9SW44-F1
#
_entry.id   AF-A0A3D9SW44-F1
#
_cell.length_a   1.000
_cell.length_b   1.000
_cell.length_c   1.000
_cell.angle_alpha   90.00
_cell.angle_beta   90.00
_cell.angle_gamma   90.00
#
_symmetry.space_group_name_H-M   'P 1'
#
loop_
_entity.id
_entity.type
_entity.pdbx_description
1 polymer ?
#
loop_
_entity_poly.entity_id
_entity_poly.type
_entity_poly.pdbx_seq_one_letter_code
_entity_poly.pdbx_strand_id
1 'polypeptide(L)'
;MPLLRHTALIAAATGAVAVTGVAVAPSASSEGRPRIIKVHGPTHVYAGDFRRVRTTIRVGEIGRHTWVTLKAAGFPKAAVGRTFGVHVHVNRCGPKPADAGPHFHSPQAPHHAPLIEREVWLDVTVGPDRVGRSAAMRPWRIPEGKAGSVVIHAEPTDPRTGDAGDRLLCTTVPFGRR
;
A
#
# COMPACT_ATOMS: atom_id res chain seq x y z
N MET A 1 12.49 -68.35 74.74
CA MET A 1 13.58 -67.94 73.84
C MET A 1 13.23 -66.59 73.24
N PRO A 2 13.81 -65.48 73.72
CA PRO A 2 13.58 -64.15 73.17
C PRO A 2 14.64 -63.83 72.10
N LEU A 3 14.24 -63.27 70.96
CA LEU A 3 15.13 -62.66 69.97
C LEU A 3 14.46 -61.34 69.56
N LEU A 4 14.85 -60.24 70.19
CA LEU A 4 15.85 -59.26 69.75
C LEU A 4 15.54 -58.59 68.41
N ARG A 5 15.20 -57.29 68.55
CA ARG A 5 15.71 -56.12 67.80
C ARG A 5 15.44 -56.09 66.29
N HIS A 6 14.98 -54.96 65.75
CA HIS A 6 15.82 -53.81 65.36
C HIS A 6 14.90 -52.66 64.92
N THR A 7 15.21 -51.47 65.43
CA THR A 7 14.71 -50.17 64.98
C THR A 7 15.17 -49.87 63.57
N ALA A 8 14.29 -49.31 62.74
CA ALA A 8 14.68 -48.49 61.59
C ALA A 8 13.61 -47.42 61.34
N LEU A 9 13.92 -46.20 61.75
CA LEU A 9 13.28 -44.97 61.28
C LEU A 9 13.52 -44.85 59.78
N ILE A 10 12.45 -44.83 58.98
CA ILE A 10 12.53 -44.39 57.59
C ILE A 10 11.86 -43.02 57.53
N ALA A 11 12.71 -41.99 57.41
CA ALA A 11 12.30 -40.63 57.11
C ALA A 11 11.68 -40.60 55.70
N ALA A 12 10.40 -40.25 55.61
CA ALA A 12 9.75 -39.96 54.34
C ALA A 12 10.23 -38.59 53.85
N ALA A 13 11.17 -38.59 52.90
CA ALA A 13 11.54 -37.39 52.16
C ALA A 13 10.41 -37.04 51.18
N THR A 14 9.66 -35.98 51.48
CA THR A 14 8.76 -35.33 50.53
C THR A 14 9.59 -34.59 49.47
N GLY A 15 9.89 -35.28 48.37
CA GLY A 15 10.47 -34.68 47.19
C GLY A 15 9.43 -33.82 46.46
N ALA A 16 9.55 -32.50 46.55
CA ALA A 16 8.80 -31.56 45.72
C ALA A 16 9.36 -31.63 44.28
N VAL A 17 8.57 -32.16 43.34
CA VAL A 17 8.88 -32.12 41.91
C VAL A 17 8.61 -30.70 41.42
N ALA A 18 9.66 -29.90 41.27
CA ALA A 18 9.57 -28.62 40.57
C ALA A 18 9.40 -28.88 39.07
N VAL A 19 8.17 -28.78 38.58
CA VAL A 19 7.89 -28.74 37.14
C VAL A 19 8.34 -27.36 36.64
N THR A 20 9.57 -27.26 36.16
CA THR A 20 10.01 -26.11 35.38
C THR A 20 9.33 -26.16 34.01
N GLY A 21 8.08 -25.72 33.96
CA GLY A 21 7.41 -25.42 32.71
C GLY A 21 8.16 -24.26 32.06
N VAL A 22 8.94 -24.57 31.02
CA VAL A 22 9.59 -23.59 30.16
C VAL A 22 8.50 -22.67 29.62
N ALA A 23 8.54 -21.41 30.02
CA ALA A 23 7.73 -20.38 29.38
C ALA A 23 8.20 -20.29 27.93
N VAL A 24 7.47 -20.95 27.01
CA VAL A 24 7.60 -20.68 25.59
C VAL A 24 7.05 -19.28 25.40
N ALA A 25 7.95 -18.28 25.45
CA ALA A 25 7.59 -16.94 25.03
C ALA A 25 7.02 -17.07 23.61
N PRO A 26 5.84 -16.50 23.32
CA PRO A 26 5.41 -16.42 21.94
C PRO A 26 6.52 -15.68 21.21
N SER A 27 7.12 -16.33 20.22
CA SER A 27 7.98 -15.65 19.26
C SER A 27 7.15 -14.51 18.71
N ALA A 28 7.44 -13.29 19.19
CA ALA A 28 6.92 -12.09 18.57
C ALA A 28 7.45 -12.15 17.14
N SER A 29 6.61 -12.62 16.22
CA SER A 29 6.84 -12.48 14.80
C SER A 29 7.27 -11.05 14.61
N SER A 30 8.50 -10.83 14.17
CA SER A 30 8.89 -9.52 13.70
C SER A 30 8.03 -9.26 12.47
N GLU A 31 6.81 -8.77 12.66
CA GLU A 31 6.03 -8.14 11.60
C GLU A 31 6.90 -6.98 11.16
N GLY A 32 7.65 -7.21 10.08
CA GLY A 32 8.64 -6.28 9.58
C GLY A 32 7.99 -4.92 9.45
N ARG A 33 8.67 -3.88 9.97
CA ARG A 33 8.22 -2.49 9.89
C ARG A 33 7.60 -2.24 8.51
N PRO A 34 6.36 -1.71 8.42
CA PRO A 34 5.70 -1.51 7.14
C PRO A 34 6.63 -0.68 6.25
N ARG A 35 7.14 -1.30 5.17
CA ARG A 35 8.01 -0.62 4.23
C ARG A 35 7.18 0.36 3.43
N ILE A 36 7.50 1.65 3.60
CA ILE A 36 6.90 2.73 2.84
C ILE A 36 7.81 3.02 1.66
N ILE A 37 7.33 2.76 0.45
CA ILE A 37 8.01 3.17 -0.77
C ILE A 37 7.66 4.63 -1.01
N LYS A 38 8.68 5.49 -1.21
CA LYS A 38 8.50 6.88 -1.62
C LYS A 38 9.11 7.08 -3.00
N VAL A 39 8.32 7.54 -3.96
CA VAL A 39 8.71 7.77 -5.35
C VAL A 39 8.51 9.23 -5.70
N HIS A 40 9.47 9.80 -6.43
CA HIS A 40 9.37 11.13 -7.01
C HIS A 40 9.22 11.02 -8.52
N GLY A 41 8.47 11.93 -9.13
CA GLY A 41 8.24 11.95 -10.56
C GLY A 41 7.82 13.33 -11.07
N PRO A 42 7.19 13.40 -12.26
CA PRO A 42 6.83 12.26 -13.11
C PRO A 42 8.05 11.61 -13.78
N THR A 43 7.90 10.36 -14.21
CA THR A 43 8.85 9.68 -15.10
C THR A 43 8.69 10.22 -16.53
N HIS A 44 7.45 10.44 -16.97
CA HIS A 44 7.13 11.03 -18.27
C HIS A 44 6.10 12.15 -18.13
N VAL A 45 6.33 13.23 -18.87
CA VAL A 45 5.39 14.34 -19.09
C VAL A 45 4.91 14.24 -20.53
N TYR A 46 3.62 14.06 -20.75
CA TYR A 46 3.05 13.97 -22.09
C TYR A 46 2.42 15.30 -22.53
N ALA A 47 1.94 16.10 -21.58
CA ALA A 47 1.36 17.42 -21.83
C ALA A 47 2.30 18.56 -21.36
N GLY A 48 2.77 19.39 -22.30
CA GLY A 48 3.81 20.40 -22.06
C GLY A 48 3.44 21.49 -21.04
N ASP A 49 2.16 21.79 -20.89
CA ASP A 49 1.65 22.75 -19.89
C ASP A 49 1.88 22.29 -18.45
N PHE A 50 2.01 20.97 -18.26
CA PHE A 50 2.21 20.34 -16.95
C PHE A 50 3.66 19.94 -16.69
N ARG A 51 4.63 20.35 -17.53
CA ARG A 51 6.06 20.01 -17.39
C ARG A 51 6.71 20.41 -16.06
N ARG A 52 6.11 21.38 -15.35
CA ARG A 52 6.56 21.85 -14.04
C ARG A 52 5.96 21.06 -12.88
N VAL A 53 4.98 20.21 -13.13
CA VAL A 53 4.38 19.37 -12.10
C VAL A 53 5.41 18.34 -11.63
N ARG A 54 5.52 18.18 -10.31
CA ARG A 54 6.32 17.15 -9.65
C ARG A 54 5.42 16.34 -8.76
N THR A 55 5.59 15.02 -8.80
CA THR A 55 4.82 14.08 -7.98
C THR A 55 5.69 13.55 -6.85
N THR A 56 5.07 13.36 -5.70
CA THR A 56 5.59 12.55 -4.60
C THR A 56 4.52 11.54 -4.25
N ILE A 57 4.81 10.27 -4.49
CA ILE A 57 3.91 9.17 -4.23
C ILE A 57 4.49 8.37 -3.07
N ARG A 58 3.64 7.99 -2.12
CA ARG A 58 4.01 7.04 -1.07
C ARG A 58 3.06 5.87 -1.13
N VAL A 59 3.60 4.67 -1.04
CA VAL A 59 2.85 3.42 -1.00
C VAL A 59 3.29 2.67 0.24
N GLY A 60 2.34 2.12 0.97
CA GLY A 60 2.63 1.20 2.06
C GLY A 60 1.55 0.16 2.23
N GLU A 61 1.88 -0.90 2.95
CA GLU A 61 0.97 -1.98 3.28
C GLU A 61 0.86 -2.13 4.80
N ILE A 62 -0.36 -2.34 5.30
CA ILE A 62 -0.63 -2.64 6.73
C ILE A 62 -1.61 -3.81 6.79
N GLY A 63 -1.16 -4.96 7.31
CA GLY A 63 -1.93 -6.19 7.21
C GLY A 63 -2.33 -6.45 5.75
N ARG A 64 -3.62 -6.67 5.46
CA ARG A 64 -4.12 -6.88 4.10
C ARG A 64 -4.39 -5.60 3.31
N HIS A 65 -4.13 -4.42 3.87
CA HIS A 65 -4.47 -3.16 3.25
C HIS A 65 -3.30 -2.57 2.46
N THR A 66 -3.62 -1.90 1.35
CA THR A 66 -2.70 -0.98 0.67
C THR A 66 -3.16 0.44 0.93
N TRP A 67 -2.22 1.34 1.22
CA TRP A 67 -2.47 2.77 1.17
C TRP A 67 -1.55 3.44 0.16
N VAL A 68 -2.09 4.41 -0.57
CA VAL A 68 -1.33 5.23 -1.52
C VAL A 68 -1.64 6.69 -1.23
N THR A 69 -0.61 7.52 -1.14
CA THR A 69 -0.78 8.99 -1.10
C THR A 69 -0.09 9.62 -2.29
N LEU A 70 -0.69 10.68 -2.81
CA LEU A 70 -0.13 11.53 -3.85
C LEU A 70 -0.05 12.97 -3.35
N LYS A 71 1.09 13.61 -3.60
CA LYS A 71 1.23 15.07 -3.68
C LYS A 71 1.72 15.41 -5.08
N ALA A 72 0.99 16.24 -5.81
CA ALA A 72 1.38 16.78 -7.10
C ALA A 72 1.48 18.30 -7.00
N ALA A 73 2.67 18.87 -7.19
CA ALA A 73 2.94 20.29 -6.97
C ALA A 73 3.52 20.95 -8.23
N GLY A 74 3.27 22.24 -8.40
CA GLY A 74 3.80 23.00 -9.54
C GLY A 74 2.85 23.04 -10.75
N PHE A 75 1.55 22.86 -10.50
CA PHE A 75 0.52 23.06 -11.53
C PHE A 75 0.55 24.50 -12.09
N PRO A 76 0.14 24.71 -13.34
CA PRO A 76 -0.05 26.06 -13.88
C PRO A 76 -1.18 26.78 -13.13
N LYS A 77 -1.18 28.12 -13.12
CA LYS A 77 -2.22 28.92 -12.45
C LYS A 77 -3.63 28.60 -12.97
N ALA A 78 -3.75 28.33 -14.28
CA ALA A 78 -5.01 27.94 -14.92
C ALA A 78 -5.56 26.58 -14.45
N ALA A 79 -4.77 25.77 -13.73
CA ALA A 79 -5.23 24.52 -13.15
C ALA A 79 -5.84 24.67 -11.76
N VAL A 80 -5.71 25.83 -11.09
CA VAL A 80 -6.29 26.05 -9.75
C VAL A 80 -7.80 25.87 -9.80
N GLY A 81 -8.32 25.08 -8.86
CA GLY A 81 -9.74 24.71 -8.77
C GLY A 81 -10.17 23.58 -9.71
N ARG A 82 -9.33 23.15 -10.66
CA ARG A 82 -9.62 22.00 -11.52
C ARG A 82 -9.34 20.69 -10.79
N THR A 83 -10.15 19.69 -11.08
CA THR A 83 -9.96 18.29 -10.65
C THR A 83 -9.37 17.48 -11.78
N PHE A 84 -8.43 16.61 -11.45
CA PHE A 84 -7.78 15.68 -12.36
C PHE A 84 -7.92 14.27 -11.78
N GLY A 85 -8.43 13.34 -12.58
CA GLY A 85 -8.47 11.92 -12.28
C GLY A 85 -7.05 11.37 -12.13
N VAL A 86 -6.83 10.52 -11.13
CA VAL A 86 -5.50 9.92 -10.92
C VAL A 86 -5.63 8.46 -10.57
N HIS A 87 -5.03 7.59 -11.39
CA HIS A 87 -5.22 6.15 -11.26
C HIS A 87 -3.89 5.41 -11.15
N VAL A 88 -3.93 4.25 -10.49
CA VAL A 88 -2.87 3.25 -10.59
C VAL A 88 -3.08 2.45 -11.88
N HIS A 89 -2.02 2.28 -12.66
CA HIS A 89 -2.04 1.51 -13.91
C HIS A 89 -1.16 0.25 -13.83
N VAL A 90 -1.47 -0.71 -14.70
CA VAL A 90 -0.84 -2.03 -14.74
C VAL A 90 0.65 -1.95 -15.09
N ASN A 91 1.02 -1.22 -16.14
CA ASN A 91 2.40 -1.18 -16.62
C ASN A 91 3.17 0.01 -16.06
N ARG A 92 4.50 -0.06 -16.21
CA ARG A 92 5.39 1.09 -15.98
C ARG A 92 5.12 2.17 -17.02
N CYS A 93 5.53 3.40 -16.74
CA CYS A 93 5.47 4.46 -17.75
C CYS A 93 6.40 4.12 -18.92
N GLY A 94 5.98 4.52 -20.12
CA GLY A 94 6.79 4.45 -21.33
C GLY A 94 6.77 5.78 -22.08
N PRO A 95 7.46 5.87 -23.23
CA PRO A 95 7.51 7.09 -24.02
C PRO A 95 6.14 7.53 -24.54
N LYS A 96 5.18 6.62 -24.72
CA LYS A 96 3.81 6.94 -25.13
C LYS A 96 2.87 6.90 -23.94
N PRO A 97 1.85 7.78 -23.89
CA PRO A 97 0.86 7.77 -22.82
C PRO A 97 0.18 6.39 -22.61
N ALA A 98 -0.11 5.68 -23.70
CA ALA A 98 -0.75 4.38 -23.70
C ALA A 98 0.09 3.27 -23.03
N ASP A 99 1.42 3.42 -22.97
CA ASP A 99 2.35 2.37 -22.51
C ASP A 99 2.11 1.96 -21.04
N ALA A 100 1.56 2.88 -20.23
CA ALA A 100 1.15 2.59 -18.85
C ALA A 100 0.07 1.49 -18.76
N GLY A 101 -0.58 1.13 -19.87
CA GLY A 101 -1.61 0.08 -19.90
C GLY A 101 -2.94 0.53 -19.29
N PRO A 102 -3.87 -0.40 -19.02
CA PRO A 102 -5.15 -0.09 -18.39
C PRO A 102 -4.99 0.26 -16.90
N HIS A 103 -6.08 0.69 -16.27
CA HIS A 103 -6.13 0.83 -14.83
C HIS A 103 -5.90 -0.53 -14.17
N PHE A 104 -5.25 -0.50 -13.01
CA PHE A 104 -5.11 -1.70 -12.19
C PHE A 104 -6.44 -2.04 -11.53
N HIS A 105 -6.94 -3.24 -11.80
CA HIS A 105 -8.09 -3.83 -11.11
C HIS A 105 -7.61 -4.91 -10.14
N SER A 106 -7.98 -4.79 -8.88
CA SER A 106 -7.66 -5.81 -7.88
C SER A 106 -8.45 -7.09 -8.14
N PRO A 107 -7.77 -8.25 -8.29
CA PRO A 107 -8.46 -9.54 -8.40
C PRO A 107 -9.05 -10.00 -7.05
N GLN A 108 -8.73 -9.31 -5.94
CA GLN A 108 -9.23 -9.61 -4.60
C GLN A 108 -10.57 -8.92 -4.32
N ALA A 109 -10.94 -7.91 -5.10
CA ALA A 109 -12.23 -7.24 -4.99
C ALA A 109 -13.29 -8.03 -5.76
N PRO A 110 -14.55 -8.13 -5.28
CA PRO A 110 -15.62 -8.80 -6.01
C PRO A 110 -15.81 -8.21 -7.41
N HIS A 111 -16.05 -9.05 -8.41
CA HIS A 111 -16.17 -8.58 -9.79
C HIS A 111 -17.34 -7.59 -10.00
N HIS A 112 -18.41 -7.74 -9.23
CA HIS A 112 -19.59 -6.85 -9.28
C HIS A 112 -19.45 -5.60 -8.39
N ALA A 113 -18.34 -5.46 -7.64
CA ALA A 113 -18.12 -4.26 -6.85
C ALA A 113 -17.91 -3.03 -7.76
N PRO A 114 -18.30 -1.83 -7.31
CA PRO A 114 -18.02 -0.59 -8.03
C PRO A 114 -16.53 -0.45 -8.39
N LEU A 115 -16.22 0.21 -9.51
CA LEU A 115 -14.83 0.41 -9.95
C LEU A 115 -13.98 1.08 -8.87
N ILE A 116 -14.53 2.06 -8.16
CA ILE A 116 -13.85 2.72 -7.03
C ILE A 116 -13.42 1.73 -5.93
N GLU A 117 -14.05 0.57 -5.76
CA GLU A 117 -13.61 -0.44 -4.77
C GLU A 117 -12.56 -1.40 -5.33
N ARG A 118 -12.55 -1.57 -6.65
CA ARG A 118 -11.66 -2.47 -7.39
C ARG A 118 -10.36 -1.79 -7.84
N GLU A 119 -10.35 -0.47 -7.95
CA GLU A 119 -9.24 0.35 -8.44
C GLU A 119 -8.63 1.23 -7.34
N VAL A 120 -7.46 1.83 -7.60
CA VAL A 120 -6.91 2.89 -6.73
C VAL A 120 -7.08 4.23 -7.43
N TRP A 121 -8.01 5.04 -6.94
CA TRP A 121 -8.26 6.41 -7.42
C TRP A 121 -7.70 7.42 -6.43
N LEU A 122 -6.98 8.41 -6.93
CA LEU A 122 -6.22 9.42 -6.20
C LEU A 122 -6.51 10.82 -6.75
N ASP A 123 -7.72 11.03 -7.25
CA ASP A 123 -8.17 12.28 -7.84
C ASP A 123 -7.73 13.48 -7.00
N VAL A 124 -7.22 14.50 -7.68
CA VAL A 124 -6.71 15.71 -7.05
C VAL A 124 -7.45 16.93 -7.56
N THR A 125 -7.95 17.75 -6.64
CA THR A 125 -8.30 19.14 -6.93
C THR A 125 -7.10 20.02 -6.62
N VAL A 126 -6.71 20.87 -7.57
CA VAL A 126 -5.54 21.74 -7.40
C VAL A 126 -5.90 22.92 -6.53
N GLY A 127 -5.23 23.04 -5.37
CA GLY A 127 -5.42 24.16 -4.45
C GLY A 127 -4.80 25.47 -4.95
N PRO A 128 -5.06 26.59 -4.26
CA PRO A 128 -4.49 27.90 -4.59
C PRO A 128 -2.95 27.94 -4.49
N ASP A 129 -2.34 27.04 -3.71
CA ASP A 129 -0.89 26.82 -3.65
C ASP A 129 -0.32 26.11 -4.90
N ARG A 130 -1.16 25.79 -5.88
CA ARG A 130 -0.85 25.01 -7.09
C ARG A 130 -0.38 23.60 -6.77
N VAL A 131 -0.98 23.02 -5.72
CA VAL A 131 -0.72 21.65 -5.27
C VAL A 131 -2.03 20.87 -5.15
N GLY A 132 -2.03 19.66 -5.71
CA GLY A 132 -3.05 18.63 -5.47
C GLY A 132 -2.54 17.59 -4.47
N ARG A 133 -3.40 17.13 -3.56
CA ARG A 133 -3.09 16.10 -2.57
C ARG A 133 -4.25 15.11 -2.51
N SER A 134 -3.95 13.82 -2.43
CA SER A 134 -4.96 12.77 -2.31
C SER A 134 -4.41 11.53 -1.61
N ALA A 135 -5.30 10.71 -1.06
CA ALA A 135 -4.98 9.46 -0.41
C ALA A 135 -6.06 8.42 -0.70
N ALA A 136 -5.64 7.18 -0.92
CA ALA A 136 -6.51 6.03 -1.11
C ALA A 136 -6.09 4.90 -0.17
N MET A 137 -7.08 4.23 0.41
CA MET A 137 -6.88 3.03 1.21
C MET A 137 -7.75 1.91 0.64
N ARG A 138 -7.18 0.72 0.51
CA ARG A 138 -7.86 -0.45 -0.03
C ARG A 138 -7.73 -1.65 0.89
N PRO A 139 -8.80 -2.45 1.09
CA PRO A 139 -8.80 -3.65 1.94
C PRO A 139 -8.09 -4.86 1.30
N TRP A 140 -7.24 -4.61 0.31
CA TRP A 140 -6.50 -5.60 -0.46
C TRP A 140 -5.09 -5.10 -0.77
N ARG A 141 -4.20 -6.05 -1.09
CA ARG A 141 -2.81 -5.76 -1.50
C ARG A 141 -2.70 -5.65 -3.01
N ILE A 142 -1.80 -4.78 -3.49
CA ILE A 142 -1.36 -4.81 -4.90
C ILE A 142 -0.25 -5.85 -5.00
N PRO A 143 -0.45 -6.99 -5.68
CA PRO A 143 0.61 -8.00 -5.78
C PRO A 143 1.81 -7.46 -6.57
N GLU A 144 3.01 -7.96 -6.23
CA GLU A 144 4.24 -7.56 -6.91
C GLU A 144 4.12 -7.77 -8.43
N GLY A 145 4.52 -6.75 -9.19
CA GLY A 145 4.51 -6.79 -10.65
C GLY A 145 3.13 -6.70 -11.30
N LYS A 146 2.05 -6.47 -10.52
CA LYS A 146 0.69 -6.30 -11.08
C LYS A 146 0.27 -4.86 -11.34
N ALA A 147 1.00 -3.90 -10.77
CA ALA A 147 0.86 -2.48 -11.10
C ALA A 147 2.25 -1.84 -11.20
N GLY A 148 2.37 -0.80 -12.03
CA GLY A 148 3.66 -0.22 -12.38
C GLY A 148 3.72 1.30 -12.40
N SER A 149 2.58 1.99 -12.31
CA SER A 149 2.57 3.45 -12.41
C SER A 149 1.35 4.10 -11.79
N VAL A 150 1.47 5.41 -11.55
CA VAL A 150 0.37 6.32 -11.23
C VAL A 150 0.31 7.38 -12.32
N VAL A 151 -0.88 7.59 -12.88
CA VAL A 151 -1.11 8.47 -14.03
C VAL A 151 -2.07 9.59 -13.63
N ILE A 152 -1.71 10.83 -13.92
CA ILE A 152 -2.60 12.00 -13.78
C ILE A 152 -3.24 12.25 -15.14
N HIS A 153 -4.56 12.24 -15.20
CA HIS A 153 -5.37 12.43 -16.40
C HIS A 153 -5.85 13.88 -16.55
N ALA A 154 -6.53 14.20 -17.66
CA ALA A 154 -6.94 15.55 -18.03
C ALA A 154 -8.27 16.01 -17.43
N GLU A 155 -9.16 15.06 -17.13
CA GLU A 155 -10.53 15.28 -16.67
C GLU A 155 -10.75 14.68 -15.28
N PRO A 156 -11.80 15.08 -14.54
CA PRO A 156 -12.24 14.36 -13.35
C PRO A 156 -12.68 12.93 -13.70
N THR A 157 -12.51 11.99 -12.79
CA THR A 157 -12.91 10.60 -13.02
C THR A 157 -14.43 10.48 -13.11
N ASP A 158 -14.94 9.89 -14.20
CA ASP A 158 -16.34 9.45 -14.28
C ASP A 158 -16.53 8.27 -13.32
N PRO A 159 -17.42 8.37 -12.31
CA PRO A 159 -17.54 7.36 -11.26
C PRO A 159 -18.10 6.02 -11.76
N ARG A 160 -18.74 5.99 -12.94
CA ARG A 160 -19.34 4.79 -13.53
C ARG A 160 -18.37 4.07 -14.44
N THR A 161 -17.59 4.79 -15.23
CA THR A 161 -16.69 4.20 -16.24
C THR A 161 -15.23 4.16 -15.79
N GLY A 162 -14.86 4.98 -14.82
CA GLY A 162 -13.48 5.23 -14.42
C GLY A 162 -12.70 6.08 -15.44
N ASP A 163 -13.32 6.49 -16.55
CA ASP A 163 -12.64 7.31 -17.54
C ASP A 163 -12.33 8.71 -16.98
N ALA A 164 -11.16 9.23 -17.35
CA ALA A 164 -10.69 10.57 -16.96
C ALA A 164 -10.00 11.29 -18.14
N GLY A 165 -10.19 10.79 -19.35
CA GLY A 165 -9.62 11.37 -20.56
C GLY A 165 -8.10 11.18 -20.68
N ASP A 166 -7.47 12.10 -21.40
CA ASP A 166 -6.05 12.03 -21.77
C ASP A 166 -5.11 11.90 -20.58
N ARG A 167 -4.04 11.12 -20.75
CA ARG A 167 -3.01 10.93 -19.73
C ARG A 167 -1.98 12.05 -19.84
N LEU A 168 -1.90 12.92 -18.84
CA LEU A 168 -1.02 14.09 -18.85
C LEU A 168 0.39 13.75 -18.37
N LEU A 169 0.48 12.98 -17.29
CA LEU A 169 1.72 12.70 -16.56
C LEU A 169 1.72 11.26 -16.07
N CYS A 170 2.88 10.61 -16.08
CA CYS A 170 3.02 9.25 -15.56
C CYS A 170 4.23 9.16 -14.62
N THR A 171 4.02 8.57 -13.44
CA THR A 171 5.09 8.25 -12.48
C THR A 171 5.20 6.75 -12.33
N THR A 172 6.37 6.18 -12.63
CA THR A 172 6.62 4.75 -12.47
C THR A 172 6.81 4.43 -10.99
N VAL A 173 6.04 3.49 -10.46
CA VAL A 173 6.04 3.11 -9.04
C VAL A 173 6.20 1.60 -8.93
N PRO A 174 7.18 1.10 -8.15
CA PRO A 174 7.42 -0.33 -8.00
C PRO A 174 6.47 -0.94 -6.96
N PHE A 175 5.18 -1.05 -7.28
CA PHE A 175 4.18 -1.61 -6.37
C PHE A 175 4.48 -3.06 -5.99
N GLY A 176 4.14 -3.42 -4.75
CA GLY A 176 4.25 -4.78 -4.22
C GLY A 176 5.67 -5.31 -4.02
N ARG A 177 6.72 -4.53 -4.35
CA ARG A 177 8.10 -4.91 -4.03
C ARG A 177 8.27 -4.95 -2.51
N ARG A 178 8.62 -6.13 -2.00
CA ARG A 178 8.83 -6.39 -0.58
C ARG A 178 10.25 -6.13 -0.13
#